data_AF-B3P7T6-F1
#
_entry.id   AF-B3P7T6-F1
#
_cell.length_a   1.000
_cell.length_b   1.000
_cell.length_c   1.000
_cell.angle_alpha   90.00
_cell.angle_beta   90.00
_cell.angle_gamma   90.00
#
_symmetry.space_group_name_H-M   'P 1'
#
loop_
_entity.id
_entity.type
_entity.pdbx_description
1 polymer ?
#
loop_
_entity_poly.entity_id
_entity_poly.type
_entity_poly.pdbx_seq_one_letter_code
_entity_poly.pdbx_strand_id
1 'polypeptide(L)'
;MGARQSQSREARSVSMENPTPAGVIDISDDVVKRLKAGISQQAREHAAAAEDSKPAPKPTAKAAAKPAASSPAAPAPKVSSYPAAVPIYVQGGGHTISAADVQRQMNQELIKNDELWKERMAKLEENLKKTNTILEKEYANAVDNVHKRFVSTASSHKVPPCQDLKSQLLACYRAHPGETLKCMEEVAQFRQCIDLHRVQKLDAEPETLKVAKAA
;
A
#
# COMPACT_ATOMS: atom_id res chain seq x y z
N MET A 1 26.37 48.16 4.84
CA MET A 1 25.21 48.31 3.93
C MET A 1 25.09 47.01 3.15
N GLY A 2 24.12 46.12 3.30
CA GLY A 2 22.68 46.32 3.52
C GLY A 2 22.00 46.56 2.16
N ALA A 3 20.97 45.85 1.70
CA ALA A 3 20.28 44.63 2.14
C ALA A 3 19.23 44.30 1.03
N ARG A 4 18.73 43.06 0.99
CA ARG A 4 17.45 42.62 0.37
C ARG A 4 17.26 42.77 -1.15
N GLN A 5 17.10 41.61 -1.81
CA GLN A 5 15.84 41.32 -2.50
C GLN A 5 15.51 39.81 -2.49
N SER A 6 14.50 39.48 -1.69
CA SER A 6 13.38 38.61 -2.04
C SER A 6 13.65 37.21 -2.61
N GLN A 7 13.90 36.24 -1.74
CA GLN A 7 13.61 34.83 -2.06
C GLN A 7 12.09 34.63 -2.06
N SER A 8 11.43 34.62 -3.22
CA SER A 8 10.02 34.18 -3.27
C SER A 8 9.94 32.70 -2.93
N ARG A 9 9.27 32.37 -1.84
CA ARG A 9 9.03 30.98 -1.38
C ARG A 9 7.78 30.39 -2.01
N GLU A 10 7.60 30.60 -3.31
CA GLU A 10 6.58 29.89 -4.08
C GLU A 10 7.18 28.61 -4.65
N ALA A 11 6.58 27.48 -4.26
CA ALA A 11 6.89 26.20 -4.84
C ALA A 11 6.52 26.25 -6.34
N ARG A 12 7.53 26.32 -7.21
CA ARG A 12 7.34 26.13 -8.65
C ARG A 12 6.80 24.73 -8.88
N SER A 13 5.49 24.61 -9.06
CA SER A 13 4.82 23.38 -9.43
C SER A 13 5.23 23.00 -10.86
N VAL A 14 6.21 22.12 -10.99
CA VAL A 14 6.56 21.50 -12.27
C VAL A 14 5.46 20.51 -12.61
N SER A 15 4.46 20.95 -13.39
CA SER A 15 3.46 20.06 -13.96
C SER A 15 4.11 19.24 -15.08
N MET A 16 4.66 18.09 -14.72
CA MET A 16 5.25 17.17 -15.68
C MET A 16 4.11 16.36 -16.32
N GLU A 17 3.87 16.59 -17.60
CA GLU A 17 2.94 15.82 -18.41
C GLU A 17 3.39 14.36 -18.39
N ASN A 18 2.53 13.43 -17.96
CA ASN A 18 2.88 12.00 -18.00
C ASN A 18 2.71 11.50 -19.45
N PRO A 19 3.77 11.15 -20.18
CA PRO A 19 3.68 10.78 -21.59
C PRO A 19 3.11 9.36 -21.80
N THR A 20 2.90 8.59 -20.73
CA THR A 20 2.51 7.17 -20.83
C THR A 20 0.98 7.00 -20.73
N PRO A 21 0.29 6.40 -21.73
CA PRO A 21 -1.17 6.40 -21.83
C PRO A 21 -1.91 5.50 -20.81
N ALA A 22 -1.17 4.84 -19.92
CA ALA A 22 -1.65 3.82 -18.98
C ALA A 22 -1.96 4.34 -17.56
N GLY A 23 -1.64 5.60 -17.24
CA GLY A 23 -1.89 6.16 -15.90
C GLY A 23 -0.99 5.63 -14.78
N VAL A 24 -0.02 4.78 -15.11
CA VAL A 24 1.09 4.42 -14.22
C VAL A 24 2.10 5.58 -14.21
N ILE A 25 2.64 5.91 -13.04
CA ILE A 25 3.69 6.91 -12.90
C ILE A 25 5.02 6.18 -13.06
N ASP A 26 5.70 6.39 -14.19
CA ASP A 26 7.02 5.85 -14.45
C ASP A 26 8.06 6.63 -13.61
N ILE A 27 8.43 6.06 -12.47
CA ILE A 27 9.44 6.62 -11.55
C ILE A 27 10.81 6.09 -11.98
N SER A 28 11.74 6.97 -12.34
CA SER A 28 13.09 6.55 -12.73
C SER A 28 13.88 5.95 -11.55
N ASP A 29 14.76 4.98 -11.85
CA ASP A 29 15.53 4.23 -10.83
C ASP A 29 16.33 5.13 -9.88
N ASP A 30 16.85 6.26 -10.35
CA ASP A 30 17.55 7.24 -9.51
C ASP A 30 16.61 7.92 -8.48
N VAL A 31 15.34 8.13 -8.83
CA VAL A 31 14.33 8.64 -7.89
C VAL A 31 13.99 7.56 -6.87
N VAL A 32 13.83 6.29 -7.29
CA VAL A 32 13.62 5.15 -6.37
C VAL A 32 14.79 5.02 -5.39
N LYS A 33 16.03 5.11 -5.89
CA LYS A 33 17.26 5.05 -5.10
C LYS A 33 17.33 6.19 -4.08
N ARG A 34 16.97 7.42 -4.47
CA ARG A 34 16.88 8.57 -3.57
C ARG A 34 15.79 8.40 -2.52
N LEU A 35 14.61 7.92 -2.89
CA LEU A 35 13.50 7.68 -1.97
C LEU A 35 13.88 6.65 -0.90
N LYS A 36 14.47 5.52 -1.33
CA LYS A 36 14.92 4.46 -0.43
C LYS A 36 16.05 4.93 0.52
N ALA A 37 16.95 5.80 0.04
CA ALA A 37 17.98 6.41 0.88
C ALA A 37 17.38 7.38 1.92
N GLY A 38 16.45 8.25 1.52
CA GLY A 38 15.77 9.20 2.42
C GLY A 38 14.94 8.53 3.51
N ILE A 39 14.16 7.49 3.15
CA ILE A 39 13.41 6.67 4.11
C ILE A 39 14.37 5.98 5.11
N SER A 40 15.55 5.53 4.64
CA SER A 40 16.57 4.91 5.50
C SER A 40 17.24 5.91 6.44
N GLN A 41 17.34 7.19 6.07
CA GLN A 41 17.82 8.26 6.96
C GLN A 41 16.78 8.61 8.01
N GLN A 42 15.53 8.85 7.61
CA GLN A 42 14.42 9.11 8.54
C GLN A 42 14.25 7.98 9.56
N ALA A 43 14.33 6.72 9.14
CA ALA A 43 14.24 5.58 10.06
C ALA A 43 15.37 5.56 11.12
N ARG A 44 16.57 6.06 10.78
CA ARG A 44 17.69 6.19 11.74
C ARG A 44 17.52 7.38 12.66
N GLU A 45 17.02 8.51 12.16
CA GLU A 45 16.72 9.71 12.94
C GLU A 45 15.59 9.44 13.95
N HIS A 46 14.52 8.76 13.54
CA HIS A 46 13.43 8.36 14.42
C HIS A 46 13.82 7.30 15.45
N ALA A 47 14.77 6.41 15.13
CA ALA A 47 15.32 5.46 16.10
C ALA A 47 16.20 6.16 17.15
N ALA A 48 17.06 7.11 16.72
CA ALA A 48 17.89 7.89 17.63
C ALA A 48 17.05 8.78 18.59
N ALA A 49 15.92 9.30 18.13
CA ALA A 49 15.00 10.09 18.96
C ALA A 49 14.19 9.25 19.98
N ALA A 50 14.23 7.92 19.91
CA ALA A 50 13.44 7.03 20.77
C ALA A 50 14.20 6.54 22.02
N GLU A 51 15.53 6.71 22.08
CA GLU A 51 16.38 6.19 23.17
C GLU A 51 16.58 7.16 24.35
N ASP A 52 16.09 8.40 24.28
CA ASP A 52 16.32 9.45 25.30
C ASP A 52 15.07 9.82 26.14
N SER A 53 14.05 8.94 26.25
CA SER A 53 12.81 9.29 26.99
C SER A 53 12.02 8.11 27.58
N LYS A 54 12.38 7.69 28.81
CA LYS A 54 11.56 6.87 29.75
C LYS A 54 12.14 7.02 31.18
N PRO A 55 11.39 6.96 32.32
CA PRO A 55 9.99 6.56 32.59
C PRO A 55 9.05 7.78 32.91
N ALA A 56 7.87 7.74 33.55
CA ALA A 56 7.10 6.73 34.32
C ALA A 56 5.55 6.95 34.20
N PRO A 57 4.66 6.06 34.71
CA PRO A 57 3.23 6.06 34.32
C PRO A 57 2.20 6.59 35.35
N LYS A 58 1.14 7.24 34.80
CA LYS A 58 -0.26 7.35 35.30
C LYS A 58 -0.51 8.13 36.63
N PRO A 59 -1.72 8.71 36.86
CA PRO A 59 -3.05 8.24 36.42
C PRO A 59 -3.99 9.27 35.74
N THR A 60 -5.16 8.75 35.37
CA THR A 60 -6.25 9.39 34.63
C THR A 60 -7.15 10.30 35.48
N ALA A 61 -7.60 11.42 34.91
CA ALA A 61 -8.83 12.11 35.33
C ALA A 61 -9.68 12.49 34.10
N LYS A 62 -11.00 12.30 34.21
CA LYS A 62 -12.00 12.73 33.20
C LYS A 62 -12.29 14.23 33.40
N ALA A 63 -12.69 14.95 32.36
CA ALA A 63 -14.04 15.55 32.30
C ALA A 63 -14.26 16.53 31.12
N ALA A 64 -15.52 16.53 30.67
CA ALA A 64 -16.30 17.67 30.17
C ALA A 64 -15.94 18.32 28.82
N ALA A 65 -16.99 18.81 28.16
CA ALA A 65 -16.99 19.44 26.85
C ALA A 65 -17.76 20.76 26.88
N LYS A 66 -17.44 21.65 25.92
CA LYS A 66 -18.20 22.87 25.55
C LYS A 66 -18.24 24.00 26.62
N PRO A 67 -18.62 25.25 26.25
CA PRO A 67 -19.10 25.72 24.94
C PRO A 67 -18.25 26.83 24.30
N ALA A 68 -18.65 27.22 23.08
CA ALA A 68 -18.10 28.36 22.35
C ALA A 68 -18.48 29.71 23.00
N ALA A 69 -17.64 30.73 22.81
CA ALA A 69 -17.92 32.11 23.22
C ALA A 69 -17.52 33.12 22.14
N SER A 70 -18.44 34.05 21.88
CA SER A 70 -18.26 35.40 21.30
C SER A 70 -17.36 35.59 20.08
N SER A 71 -18.00 35.75 18.92
CA SER A 71 -17.48 36.60 17.84
C SER A 71 -17.63 38.09 18.24
N PRO A 72 -16.60 38.94 18.12
CA PRO A 72 -16.77 40.39 18.21
C PRO A 72 -17.36 40.95 16.91
N ALA A 73 -18.19 41.98 17.03
CA ALA A 73 -18.93 42.56 15.90
C ALA A 73 -18.00 43.26 14.88
N ALA A 74 -18.29 43.09 13.58
CA ALA A 74 -17.64 43.85 12.52
C ALA A 74 -18.17 45.30 12.47
N PRO A 75 -17.31 46.32 12.35
CA PRO A 75 -17.75 47.69 12.08
C PRO A 75 -18.26 47.81 10.63
N ALA A 76 -19.34 48.56 10.42
CA ALA A 76 -19.92 48.76 9.10
C ALA A 76 -18.94 49.47 8.14
N PRO A 77 -18.87 49.08 6.85
CA PRO A 77 -18.01 49.76 5.88
C PRO A 77 -18.54 51.17 5.59
N LYS A 78 -17.64 52.16 5.60
CA LYS A 78 -17.97 53.52 5.15
C LYS A 78 -18.23 53.49 3.65
N VAL A 79 -19.32 54.11 3.20
CA VAL A 79 -19.69 54.18 1.79
C VAL A 79 -18.63 54.99 1.03
N SER A 80 -17.82 54.29 0.22
CA SER A 80 -16.87 54.94 -0.68
C SER A 80 -17.62 55.46 -1.90
N SER A 81 -17.66 56.78 -2.05
CA SER A 81 -18.20 57.44 -3.25
C SER A 81 -17.31 57.11 -4.45
N TYR A 82 -17.78 56.26 -5.36
CA TYR A 82 -17.12 56.03 -6.64
C TYR A 82 -17.39 57.23 -7.56
N PRO A 83 -16.36 57.84 -8.18
CA PRO A 83 -16.59 58.85 -9.22
C PRO A 83 -17.27 58.20 -10.44
N ALA A 84 -18.13 58.98 -11.10
CA ALA A 84 -18.86 58.51 -12.28
C ALA A 84 -17.91 58.04 -13.38
N ALA A 85 -18.17 56.87 -13.96
CA ALA A 85 -17.33 56.29 -15.00
C ALA A 85 -17.39 57.11 -16.29
N VAL A 86 -16.24 57.60 -16.75
CA VAL A 86 -16.10 58.23 -18.07
C VAL A 86 -16.06 57.14 -19.16
N PRO A 87 -16.85 57.25 -20.24
CA PRO A 87 -16.83 56.26 -21.31
C PRO A 87 -15.53 56.39 -22.13
N ILE A 88 -14.66 55.39 -22.05
CA ILE A 88 -13.46 55.31 -22.88
C ILE A 88 -13.89 54.85 -24.29
N TYR A 89 -13.89 55.77 -25.24
CA TYR A 89 -14.18 55.45 -26.65
C TYR A 89 -12.90 54.92 -27.32
N VAL A 90 -12.79 53.60 -27.46
CA VAL A 90 -11.65 52.95 -28.13
C VAL A 90 -11.77 53.14 -29.64
N GLN A 91 -11.10 54.16 -30.16
CA GLN A 91 -11.09 54.50 -31.59
C GLN A 91 -9.97 53.74 -32.32
N GLY A 92 -10.30 52.62 -32.95
CA GLY A 92 -9.36 51.85 -33.78
C GLY A 92 -10.05 50.66 -34.45
N GLY A 93 -9.80 50.45 -35.75
CA GLY A 93 -10.52 49.50 -36.61
C GLY A 93 -10.21 48.01 -36.37
N GLY A 94 -10.36 47.52 -35.15
CA GLY A 94 -10.43 46.09 -34.82
C GLY A 94 -11.88 45.65 -34.72
N HIS A 95 -12.21 44.43 -35.17
CA HIS A 95 -13.58 43.90 -35.08
C HIS A 95 -13.89 43.58 -33.61
N THR A 96 -14.66 44.44 -32.93
CA THR A 96 -15.13 44.19 -31.57
C THR A 96 -16.13 43.04 -31.57
N ILE A 97 -15.74 41.88 -31.04
CA ILE A 97 -16.61 40.70 -30.95
C ILE A 97 -17.85 41.07 -30.12
N SER A 98 -19.05 40.77 -30.65
CA SER A 98 -20.30 41.02 -29.93
C SER A 98 -20.39 40.17 -28.67
N ALA A 99 -21.01 40.69 -27.61
CA ALA A 99 -21.24 39.93 -26.37
C ALA A 99 -21.96 38.59 -26.63
N ALA A 100 -22.86 38.55 -27.62
CA ALA A 100 -23.55 37.32 -28.04
C ALA A 100 -22.60 36.29 -28.68
N ASP A 101 -21.57 36.74 -29.41
CA ASP A 101 -20.58 35.85 -30.03
C ASP A 101 -19.56 35.34 -29.00
N VAL A 102 -19.18 36.17 -28.01
CA VAL A 102 -18.41 35.72 -26.84
C VAL A 102 -19.17 34.62 -26.08
N GLN A 103 -20.47 34.80 -25.84
CA GLN A 103 -21.31 33.79 -25.19
C GLN A 103 -21.40 32.48 -26.00
N ARG A 104 -21.53 32.57 -27.32
CA ARG A 104 -21.53 31.39 -28.22
C ARG A 104 -20.21 30.63 -28.14
N GLN A 105 -19.08 31.33 -28.21
CA GLN A 105 -17.75 30.73 -28.08
C GLN A 105 -17.57 30.08 -26.70
N MET A 106 -17.95 30.77 -25.62
CA MET A 106 -17.83 30.23 -24.27
C MET A 106 -18.67 28.95 -24.07
N ASN A 107 -19.89 28.91 -24.62
CA ASN A 107 -20.74 27.72 -24.57
C ASN A 107 -20.17 26.56 -25.40
N GLN A 108 -19.57 26.83 -26.56
CA GLN A 108 -18.90 25.80 -27.37
C GLN A 108 -17.67 25.22 -26.65
N GLU A 109 -16.84 26.06 -26.04
CA GLU A 109 -15.71 25.58 -25.24
C GLU A 109 -16.16 24.82 -23.99
N LEU A 110 -17.27 25.24 -23.34
CA LEU A 110 -17.83 24.51 -22.21
C LEU A 110 -18.26 23.09 -22.61
N ILE A 111 -18.98 22.94 -23.73
CA ILE A 111 -19.41 21.63 -24.26
C ILE A 111 -18.22 20.72 -24.55
N LYS A 112 -17.18 21.24 -25.24
CA LYS A 112 -15.95 20.47 -25.53
C LYS A 112 -15.26 20.00 -24.25
N ASN A 113 -15.16 20.86 -23.24
CA ASN A 113 -14.60 20.48 -21.95
C ASN A 113 -15.43 19.37 -21.29
N ASP A 114 -16.75 19.53 -21.27
CA ASP A 114 -17.69 18.54 -20.75
C ASP A 114 -17.54 17.16 -21.42
N GLU A 115 -17.37 17.12 -22.74
CA GLU A 115 -17.11 15.91 -23.52
C GLU A 115 -15.77 15.28 -23.15
N LEU A 116 -14.68 16.06 -23.14
CA LEU A 116 -13.34 15.59 -22.74
C LEU A 116 -13.31 15.03 -21.30
N TRP A 117 -14.02 15.66 -20.36
CA TRP A 117 -14.13 15.17 -18.99
C TRP A 117 -14.96 13.88 -18.90
N LYS A 118 -16.05 13.76 -19.67
CA LYS A 118 -16.85 12.51 -19.75
C LYS A 118 -16.03 11.35 -20.31
N GLU A 119 -15.30 11.57 -21.41
CA GLU A 119 -14.38 10.57 -21.98
C GLU A 119 -13.29 10.16 -20.98
N ARG A 120 -12.70 11.13 -20.27
CA ARG A 120 -11.68 10.86 -19.25
C ARG A 120 -12.23 10.04 -18.08
N MET A 121 -13.45 10.33 -17.61
CA MET A 121 -14.11 9.54 -16.57
C MET A 121 -14.43 8.12 -17.06
N ALA A 122 -15.00 7.98 -18.26
CA ALA A 122 -15.28 6.67 -18.85
C ALA A 122 -14.01 5.80 -18.99
N LYS A 123 -12.90 6.39 -19.45
CA LYS A 123 -11.60 5.71 -19.54
C LYS A 123 -11.04 5.33 -18.17
N LEU A 124 -11.21 6.17 -17.14
CA LEU A 124 -10.83 5.87 -15.77
C LEU A 124 -11.64 4.70 -15.20
N GLU A 125 -12.96 4.71 -15.37
CA GLU A 125 -13.82 3.59 -14.98
C GLU A 125 -13.47 2.29 -15.71
N GLU A 126 -13.25 2.35 -17.02
CA GLU A 126 -12.88 1.18 -17.83
C GLU A 126 -11.54 0.59 -17.37
N ASN A 127 -10.56 1.44 -17.09
CA ASN A 127 -9.27 1.01 -16.54
C ASN A 127 -9.42 0.40 -15.13
N LEU A 128 -10.22 0.99 -14.24
CA LEU A 128 -10.51 0.43 -12.92
C LEU A 128 -11.22 -0.93 -13.02
N LYS A 129 -12.17 -1.09 -13.95
CA LYS A 129 -12.83 -2.37 -14.24
C LYS A 129 -11.80 -3.40 -14.73
N LYS A 130 -10.95 -3.03 -15.69
CA LYS A 130 -9.86 -3.89 -16.21
C LYS A 130 -8.91 -4.33 -15.10
N THR A 131 -8.33 -3.40 -14.34
CA THR A 131 -7.36 -3.74 -13.29
C THR A 131 -7.98 -4.58 -12.18
N ASN A 132 -9.23 -4.30 -11.78
CA ASN A 132 -9.92 -5.13 -10.80
C ASN A 132 -10.16 -6.56 -11.31
N THR A 133 -10.59 -6.75 -12.57
CA THR A 133 -10.75 -8.12 -13.12
C THR A 133 -9.44 -8.89 -13.24
N ILE A 134 -8.30 -8.21 -13.41
CA ILE A 134 -6.98 -8.84 -13.39
C ILE A 134 -6.60 -9.21 -11.96
N LEU A 135 -6.79 -8.29 -11.00
CA LEU A 135 -6.52 -8.52 -9.58
C LEU A 135 -7.33 -9.71 -9.02
N GLU A 136 -8.62 -9.79 -9.34
CA GLU A 136 -9.49 -10.89 -8.93
C GLU A 136 -9.02 -12.25 -9.50
N LYS A 137 -8.58 -12.28 -10.76
CA LYS A 137 -8.04 -13.48 -11.41
C LYS A 137 -6.72 -13.91 -10.78
N GLU A 138 -5.78 -12.99 -10.61
CA GLU A 138 -4.48 -13.29 -9.99
C GLU A 138 -4.63 -13.69 -8.52
N TYR A 139 -5.58 -13.10 -7.80
CA TYR A 139 -5.93 -13.53 -6.44
C TYR A 139 -6.49 -14.95 -6.42
N ALA A 140 -7.48 -15.27 -7.27
CA ALA A 140 -8.03 -16.62 -7.38
C ALA A 140 -6.95 -17.65 -7.77
N ASN A 141 -6.09 -17.31 -8.74
CA ASN A 141 -4.94 -18.12 -9.13
C ASN A 141 -3.95 -18.31 -7.96
N ALA A 142 -3.66 -17.27 -7.18
CA ALA A 142 -2.76 -17.37 -6.04
C ALA A 142 -3.35 -18.27 -4.93
N VAL A 143 -4.64 -18.14 -4.63
CA VAL A 143 -5.36 -18.99 -3.68
C VAL A 143 -5.38 -20.45 -4.14
N ASP A 144 -5.66 -20.72 -5.41
CA ASP A 144 -5.61 -22.08 -5.98
C ASP A 144 -4.18 -22.66 -5.98
N ASN A 145 -3.16 -21.88 -6.31
CA ASN A 145 -1.76 -22.31 -6.22
C ASN A 145 -1.33 -22.62 -4.78
N VAL A 146 -1.77 -21.82 -3.82
CA VAL A 146 -1.59 -22.08 -2.38
C VAL A 146 -2.29 -23.37 -1.99
N HIS A 147 -3.58 -23.52 -2.32
CA HIS A 147 -4.37 -24.72 -2.04
C HIS A 147 -3.73 -25.97 -2.65
N LYS A 148 -3.37 -25.94 -3.94
CA LYS A 148 -2.63 -27.01 -4.62
C LYS A 148 -1.31 -27.32 -3.93
N ARG A 149 -0.53 -26.33 -3.50
CA ARG A 149 0.71 -26.59 -2.74
C ARG A 149 0.42 -27.31 -1.43
N PHE A 150 -0.54 -26.85 -0.61
CA PHE A 150 -0.82 -27.46 0.70
C PHE A 150 -1.58 -28.79 0.65
N VAL A 151 -2.34 -29.06 -0.42
CA VAL A 151 -3.03 -30.36 -0.63
C VAL A 151 -2.14 -31.36 -1.37
N SER A 152 -1.42 -30.92 -2.41
CA SER A 152 -0.52 -31.79 -3.21
C SER A 152 0.80 -32.09 -2.50
N THR A 153 1.32 -31.19 -1.65
CA THR A 153 2.31 -31.59 -0.65
C THR A 153 1.61 -32.42 0.42
N ALA A 154 1.50 -33.72 0.13
CA ALA A 154 0.77 -34.73 0.89
C ALA A 154 1.39 -35.07 2.27
N SER A 155 1.88 -34.07 3.01
CA SER A 155 2.11 -34.16 4.45
C SER A 155 0.79 -34.32 5.23
N SER A 156 -0.33 -33.83 4.67
CA SER A 156 -1.68 -34.02 5.20
C SER A 156 -2.28 -35.40 4.87
N HIS A 157 -1.96 -35.97 3.70
CA HIS A 157 -2.53 -37.24 3.22
C HIS A 157 -1.65 -38.48 3.51
N LYS A 158 -0.35 -38.31 3.80
CA LYS A 158 0.50 -39.42 4.25
C LYS A 158 0.57 -39.43 5.76
N VAL A 159 0.06 -40.51 6.37
CA VAL A 159 0.18 -40.77 7.81
C VAL A 159 1.65 -40.60 8.22
N PRO A 160 1.98 -39.79 9.25
CA PRO A 160 3.36 -39.60 9.64
C PRO A 160 3.96 -40.94 10.10
N PRO A 161 5.21 -41.26 9.76
CA PRO A 161 5.81 -42.55 10.08
C PRO A 161 5.77 -42.84 11.60
N CYS A 162 5.81 -44.13 11.94
CA CYS A 162 5.93 -44.60 13.32
C CYS A 162 4.76 -44.22 14.27
N GLN A 163 3.51 -44.10 13.79
CA GLN A 163 2.37 -43.77 14.67
C GLN A 163 2.14 -44.82 15.77
N ASP A 164 2.31 -46.11 15.47
CA ASP A 164 2.05 -47.18 16.45
C ASP A 164 3.05 -47.11 17.61
N LEU A 165 4.34 -47.02 17.28
CA LEU A 165 5.44 -46.77 18.23
C LEU A 165 5.25 -45.48 19.04
N LYS A 166 4.78 -44.39 18.40
CA LYS A 166 4.42 -43.15 19.10
C LYS A 166 3.29 -43.38 20.10
N SER A 167 2.28 -44.19 19.74
CA SER A 167 1.15 -44.50 20.62
C SER A 167 1.58 -45.34 21.83
N GLN A 168 2.48 -46.32 21.61
CA GLN A 168 3.07 -47.17 22.64
C GLN A 168 3.95 -46.37 23.61
N LEU A 169 4.80 -45.49 23.08
CA LEU A 169 5.60 -44.55 23.87
C LEU A 169 4.71 -43.64 24.75
N LEU A 170 3.64 -43.09 24.17
CA LEU A 170 2.66 -42.28 24.89
C LEU A 170 1.81 -43.09 25.89
N ALA A 171 1.67 -44.41 25.72
CA ALA A 171 1.05 -45.28 26.71
C ALA A 171 2.00 -45.51 27.90
N CYS A 172 3.28 -45.81 27.65
CA CYS A 172 4.27 -45.97 28.71
C CYS A 172 4.44 -44.70 29.56
N TYR A 173 4.56 -43.52 28.95
CA TYR A 173 4.65 -42.27 29.72
C TYR A 173 3.39 -41.94 30.54
N ARG A 174 2.21 -42.43 30.15
CA ARG A 174 0.99 -42.30 30.97
C ARG A 174 0.93 -43.31 32.11
N ALA A 175 1.53 -44.50 31.94
CA ALA A 175 1.66 -45.51 32.99
C ALA A 175 2.75 -45.14 34.03
N HIS A 176 3.78 -44.41 33.63
CA HIS A 176 4.95 -44.07 34.45
C HIS A 176 5.23 -42.55 34.48
N PRO A 177 4.33 -41.74 35.08
CA PRO A 177 4.53 -40.29 35.19
C PRO A 177 5.76 -39.97 36.05
N GLY A 178 6.67 -39.14 35.51
CA GLY A 178 7.90 -38.72 36.18
C GLY A 178 9.08 -39.70 36.08
N GLU A 179 8.84 -40.96 35.70
CA GLU A 179 9.87 -42.02 35.65
C GLU A 179 10.23 -42.39 34.20
N THR A 180 10.67 -41.41 33.41
CA THR A 180 10.91 -41.56 31.96
C THR A 180 11.91 -42.65 31.58
N LEU A 181 12.83 -43.02 32.48
CA LEU A 181 13.79 -44.11 32.29
C LEU A 181 13.12 -45.48 32.11
N LYS A 182 11.92 -45.70 32.67
CA LYS A 182 11.18 -46.97 32.47
C LYS A 182 10.71 -47.16 31.03
N CYS A 183 10.56 -46.09 30.26
CA CYS A 183 10.12 -46.10 28.87
C CYS A 183 11.29 -45.99 27.87
N MET A 184 12.52 -46.26 28.31
CA MET A 184 13.71 -46.04 27.48
C MET A 184 13.77 -46.95 26.24
N GLU A 185 13.15 -48.13 26.31
CA GLU A 185 13.12 -49.08 25.20
C GLU A 185 12.15 -48.60 24.10
N GLU A 186 10.95 -48.17 24.46
CA GLU A 186 9.98 -47.57 23.55
C GLU A 186 10.51 -46.29 22.90
N VAL A 187 11.27 -45.46 23.65
CA VAL A 187 11.97 -44.29 23.09
C VAL A 187 12.99 -44.72 22.05
N ALA A 188 13.79 -45.76 22.33
CA ALA A 188 14.81 -46.24 21.41
C ALA A 188 14.19 -46.79 20.11
N GLN A 189 13.16 -47.63 20.22
CA GLN A 189 12.44 -48.20 19.07
C GLN A 189 11.75 -47.09 18.23
N PHE A 190 11.08 -46.14 18.88
CA PHE A 190 10.45 -44.99 18.19
C PHE A 190 11.49 -44.13 17.46
N ARG A 191 12.62 -43.84 18.11
CA ARG A 191 13.72 -43.08 17.49
C ARG A 191 14.32 -43.82 16.30
N GLN A 192 14.60 -45.11 16.44
CA GLN A 192 15.17 -45.92 15.35
C GLN A 192 14.24 -45.94 14.13
N CYS A 193 12.94 -46.04 14.34
CA CYS A 193 11.95 -45.95 13.26
C CYS A 193 11.96 -44.56 12.55
N ILE A 194 12.08 -43.45 13.31
CA ILE A 194 12.22 -42.11 12.72
C ILE A 194 13.52 -42.00 11.92
N ASP A 195 14.64 -42.44 12.48
CA ASP A 195 15.96 -42.31 11.86
C ASP A 195 16.02 -43.14 10.55
N LEU A 196 15.44 -44.34 10.52
CA LEU A 196 15.27 -45.13 9.29
C LEU A 196 14.43 -44.42 8.23
N HIS A 197 13.27 -43.88 8.59
CA HIS A 197 12.43 -43.14 7.64
C HIS A 197 13.06 -41.81 7.17
N ARG A 198 13.92 -41.21 8.00
CA ARG A 198 14.70 -40.02 7.61
C ARG A 198 15.75 -40.37 6.56
N VAL A 199 16.49 -41.47 6.75
CA VAL A 199 17.47 -41.97 5.78
C VAL A 199 16.78 -42.36 4.47
N GLN A 200 15.70 -43.15 4.51
CA GLN A 200 14.91 -43.53 3.32
C GLN A 200 14.42 -42.33 2.49
N LYS A 201 14.08 -41.21 3.12
CA LYS A 201 13.69 -39.99 2.38
C LYS A 201 14.86 -39.31 1.68
N LEU A 202 16.04 -39.30 2.29
CA LEU A 202 17.25 -38.74 1.68
C LEU A 202 17.74 -39.61 0.51
N ASP A 203 17.63 -40.93 0.65
CA ASP A 203 18.02 -41.90 -0.38
C ASP A 203 17.01 -42.03 -1.54
N ALA A 204 15.79 -41.51 -1.40
CA ALA A 204 14.74 -41.53 -2.44
C ALA A 204 14.78 -40.33 -3.40
N GLU A 205 15.34 -39.18 -2.98
CA GLU A 205 15.54 -37.99 -3.83
C GLU A 205 16.33 -38.27 -5.14
N PRO A 206 17.41 -39.09 -5.20
CA PRO A 206 18.17 -39.31 -6.43
C PRO A 206 17.47 -40.17 -7.50
N GLU A 207 16.38 -40.87 -7.20
CA GLU A 207 15.70 -41.75 -8.17
C GLU A 207 14.77 -40.97 -9.11
N THR A 208 14.04 -39.97 -8.58
CA THR A 208 13.07 -39.17 -9.35
C THR A 208 13.74 -38.35 -10.47
N LEU A 209 14.98 -37.91 -10.26
CA LEU A 209 15.80 -37.17 -11.22
C LEU A 209 16.39 -38.05 -12.34
N LYS A 210 16.49 -39.38 -12.14
CA LYS A 210 17.02 -40.31 -13.17
C LYS A 210 15.93 -40.68 -14.18
N VAL A 211 14.72 -40.98 -13.71
CA VAL A 211 13.60 -41.36 -14.58
C VAL A 211 13.18 -40.20 -15.48
N ALA A 212 13.17 -38.97 -14.96
CA ALA A 212 12.88 -37.75 -15.74
C ALA A 212 13.94 -37.38 -16.79
N LYS A 213 15.05 -38.13 -16.88
CA LYS A 213 16.15 -37.89 -17.83
C LYS A 213 16.32 -39.03 -18.85
N ALA A 214 15.39 -39.99 -18.85
CA ALA A 214 15.36 -41.17 -19.71
C ALA A 214 14.03 -41.31 -20.50
N ALA A 215 13.24 -40.23 -20.55
CA ALA A 215 11.97 -40.09 -21.28
C ALA A 215 12.03 -38.85 -22.18
#